data_AF-A0A950Y1W5-F1
#
_entry.id   AF-A0A950Y1W5-F1
#
_cell.length_a   1.000
_cell.length_b   1.000
_cell.length_c   1.000
_cell.angle_alpha   90.00
_cell.angle_beta   90.00
_cell.angle_gamma   90.00
#
_symmetry.space_group_name_H-M   'P 1'
#
loop_
_entity.id
_entity.type
_entity.pdbx_description
1 polymer ?
#
loop_
_entity_poly.entity_id
_entity_poly.type
_entity_poly.pdbx_seq_one_letter_code
_entity_poly.pdbx_strand_id
1 'polypeptide(L)'
;MAGIAASQVTGSSAESENHGCITDVGGIRVGHFTDSRRPTGCTVVIFDKPAVAGVDVRGSAPGTRETDLLRPVNTVQQVNAILLTGGSAFGLDAATGVMRYLEEHGMGFPVGPSVVPIVPAAVLFDLGIGDPKIRPNAKSGYAACEAASSSTVPEGNFGAGAGATVG
;
A
#
# COMPACT_ATOMS: atom_id res chain seq x y z
N MET A 1 45.87 -43.86 -10.33
CA MET A 1 44.40 -43.94 -10.23
C MET A 1 43.93 -42.92 -9.21
N ALA A 2 43.00 -42.05 -9.62
CA ALA A 2 42.01 -41.25 -8.87
C ALA A 2 42.39 -40.63 -7.50
N GLY A 3 42.12 -39.37 -7.19
CA GLY A 3 41.37 -38.29 -7.84
C GLY A 3 41.21 -37.16 -6.81
N ILE A 4 41.50 -35.92 -7.20
CA ILE A 4 41.34 -34.75 -6.34
C ILE A 4 39.89 -34.31 -6.44
N ALA A 5 39.17 -34.33 -5.32
CA ALA A 5 37.80 -33.83 -5.23
C ALA A 5 37.81 -32.30 -5.26
N ALA A 6 37.28 -31.71 -6.34
CA ALA A 6 36.96 -30.29 -6.38
C ALA A 6 35.67 -30.06 -5.58
N SER A 7 35.74 -29.28 -4.50
CA SER A 7 34.52 -28.77 -3.85
C SER A 7 33.94 -27.68 -4.74
N GLN A 8 32.73 -27.93 -5.26
CA GLN A 8 31.96 -26.87 -5.90
C GLN A 8 31.30 -26.04 -4.81
N VAL A 9 31.73 -24.77 -4.72
CA VAL A 9 30.98 -23.73 -4.03
C VAL A 9 29.77 -23.42 -4.90
N THR A 10 28.64 -24.06 -4.63
CA THR A 10 27.35 -23.67 -5.23
C THR A 10 26.82 -22.46 -4.47
N GLY A 11 27.37 -21.28 -4.77
CA GLY A 11 26.70 -20.02 -4.47
C GLY A 11 25.51 -19.90 -5.39
N SER A 12 24.33 -20.36 -4.96
CA SER A 12 23.07 -19.99 -5.60
C SER A 12 22.80 -18.53 -5.23
N SER A 13 23.33 -17.60 -6.03
CA SER A 13 22.75 -16.26 -6.10
C SER A 13 21.34 -16.43 -6.63
N ALA A 14 20.35 -16.46 -5.74
CA ALA A 14 18.96 -16.32 -6.12
C ALA A 14 18.83 -14.96 -6.81
N GLU A 15 18.88 -14.97 -8.14
CA GLU A 15 18.33 -13.88 -8.93
C GLU A 15 16.88 -13.75 -8.45
N SER A 16 16.54 -12.62 -7.83
CA SER A 16 15.15 -12.33 -7.51
C SER A 16 14.39 -12.36 -8.83
N GLU A 17 13.47 -13.31 -9.01
CA GLU A 17 12.57 -13.33 -10.16
C GLU A 17 11.88 -11.96 -10.22
N ASN A 18 12.23 -11.18 -11.24
CA ASN A 18 11.74 -9.83 -11.45
C ASN A 18 10.43 -9.96 -12.24
N HIS A 19 9.30 -9.76 -11.56
CA HIS A 19 7.97 -9.94 -12.13
C HIS A 19 7.45 -8.69 -12.86
N GLY A 20 8.21 -7.59 -12.85
CA GLY A 20 7.79 -6.30 -13.38
C GLY A 20 6.78 -5.59 -12.48
N CYS A 21 6.77 -5.88 -11.19
CA CYS A 21 5.85 -5.29 -10.22
C CYS A 21 6.57 -4.56 -9.08
N ILE A 22 5.84 -3.69 -8.38
CA ILE A 22 6.41 -2.85 -7.30
C ILE A 22 7.04 -3.67 -6.16
N THR A 23 6.59 -4.92 -5.95
CA THR A 23 7.13 -5.85 -4.94
C THR A 23 8.48 -6.46 -5.33
N ASP A 24 8.98 -6.26 -6.56
CA ASP A 24 10.36 -6.60 -6.92
C ASP A 24 11.38 -5.76 -6.14
N VAL A 25 10.95 -4.60 -5.62
CA VAL A 25 11.71 -3.84 -4.61
C VAL A 25 11.49 -4.48 -3.24
N GLY A 26 12.55 -5.11 -2.71
CA GLY A 26 12.50 -5.80 -1.42
C GLY A 26 12.00 -4.95 -0.26
N GLY A 27 11.17 -5.55 0.60
CA GLY A 27 10.55 -4.89 1.75
C GLY A 27 9.27 -4.12 1.44
N ILE A 28 8.78 -4.17 0.20
CA ILE A 28 7.44 -3.69 -0.17
C ILE A 28 6.47 -4.87 -0.21
N ARG A 29 5.31 -4.67 0.44
CA ARG A 29 4.15 -5.57 0.35
C ARG A 29 2.96 -4.80 -0.21
N VAL A 30 2.19 -5.43 -1.09
CA VAL A 30 0.96 -4.85 -1.64
C VAL A 30 -0.22 -5.74 -1.32
N GLY A 31 -1.32 -5.12 -0.88
CA GLY A 31 -2.57 -5.79 -0.61
C GLY A 31 -3.76 -5.01 -1.16
N HIS A 32 -4.79 -5.76 -1.56
CA HIS A 32 -6.01 -5.22 -2.13
C HIS A 32 -7.22 -5.66 -1.30
N PHE A 33 -8.18 -4.75 -1.14
CA PHE A 33 -9.55 -5.10 -0.84
C PHE A 33 -10.43 -4.64 -2.00
N THR A 34 -11.11 -5.57 -2.66
CA THR A 34 -12.08 -5.30 -3.73
C THR A 34 -13.48 -5.61 -3.21
N ASP A 35 -14.39 -4.65 -3.23
CA ASP A 35 -15.78 -4.89 -2.80
C ASP A 35 -16.53 -5.66 -3.89
N SER A 36 -17.09 -6.82 -3.55
CA SER A 36 -17.82 -7.64 -4.54
C SER A 36 -19.19 -7.08 -4.89
N ARG A 37 -19.71 -6.11 -4.12
CA ARG A 37 -21.06 -5.55 -4.32
C ARG A 37 -21.07 -4.39 -5.31
N ARG A 38 -19.92 -3.79 -5.60
CA ARG A 38 -19.74 -2.69 -6.55
C ARG A 38 -18.28 -2.61 -7.00
N PRO A 39 -17.98 -2.25 -8.25
CA PRO A 39 -16.62 -1.93 -8.69
C PRO A 39 -16.03 -0.75 -7.87
N THR A 40 -15.36 -1.07 -6.76
CA THR A 40 -14.67 -0.15 -5.85
C THR A 40 -13.77 -0.96 -4.90
N GLY A 41 -12.88 -0.29 -4.20
CA GLY A 41 -11.95 -0.95 -3.29
C GLY A 41 -10.82 -0.05 -2.85
N CYS A 42 -9.82 -0.64 -2.20
CA CYS A 42 -8.60 0.05 -1.81
C CYS A 42 -7.37 -0.85 -1.95
N THR A 43 -6.24 -0.21 -2.19
CA THR A 43 -4.92 -0.83 -2.31
C THR A 43 -4.01 -0.21 -1.26
N VAL A 44 -3.31 -1.04 -0.49
CA VAL A 44 -2.32 -0.60 0.50
C VAL A 44 -0.95 -1.10 0.06
N VAL A 45 0.02 -0.21 0.08
CA VAL A 45 1.45 -0.52 -0.06
C VAL A 45 2.06 -0.40 1.33
N ILE A 46 2.52 -1.49 1.93
CA ILE A 46 3.15 -1.54 3.25
C ILE A 46 4.66 -1.67 3.09
N PHE A 47 5.42 -0.94 3.90
CA PHE A 47 6.87 -1.04 3.95
C PHE A 47 7.31 -1.78 5.22
N ASP A 48 8.07 -2.86 5.08
CA ASP A 48 8.57 -3.64 6.23
C ASP A 48 9.50 -2.82 7.12
N LYS A 49 10.18 -1.82 6.54
CA LYS A 49 10.88 -0.74 7.24
C LYS A 49 10.31 0.59 6.76
N PRO A 50 10.14 1.60 7.64
CA PRO A 50 9.63 2.90 7.21
C PRO A 50 10.43 3.46 6.03
N ALA A 51 9.71 3.84 4.96
CA ALA A 51 10.31 4.28 3.71
C ALA A 51 10.33 5.81 3.62
N VAL A 52 11.41 6.39 3.10
CA VAL A 52 11.45 7.83 2.82
C VAL A 52 10.42 8.14 1.73
N ALA A 53 9.59 9.17 1.94
CA ALA A 53 8.52 9.51 1.03
C ALA A 53 8.40 11.01 0.81
N GLY A 54 7.97 11.37 -0.40
CA GLY A 54 7.53 12.70 -0.81
C GLY A 54 6.26 12.58 -1.64
N VAL A 55 5.54 13.70 -1.85
CA VAL A 55 4.32 13.72 -2.65
C VAL A 55 4.27 14.96 -3.54
N ASP A 56 3.74 14.78 -4.74
CA ASP A 56 3.41 15.85 -5.67
C ASP A 56 1.95 15.70 -6.13
N VAL A 57 1.10 16.66 -5.77
CA VAL A 57 -0.33 16.64 -6.06
C VAL A 57 -0.61 17.61 -7.21
N ARG A 58 -0.90 17.06 -8.39
CA ARG A 58 -1.04 17.84 -9.63
C ARG A 58 -2.47 18.01 -10.14
N GLY A 59 -3.41 17.21 -9.67
CA GLY A 59 -4.82 17.37 -9.99
C GLY A 59 -5.44 18.59 -9.28
N SER A 60 -6.38 19.27 -9.93
CA SER A 60 -7.03 20.48 -9.38
C SER A 60 -8.10 20.20 -8.33
N ALA A 61 -8.57 18.95 -8.21
CA ALA A 61 -9.57 18.53 -7.23
C ALA A 61 -9.07 17.28 -6.45
N PRO A 62 -7.99 17.41 -5.65
CA PRO A 62 -7.43 16.27 -4.94
C PRO A 62 -8.29 15.87 -3.73
N GLY A 63 -8.35 14.58 -3.45
CA GLY A 63 -8.77 14.05 -2.15
C GLY A 63 -7.60 13.30 -1.54
N THR A 64 -7.01 13.87 -0.50
CA THR A 64 -5.78 13.35 0.12
C THR A 64 -5.86 13.35 1.65
N ARG A 65 -4.98 12.56 2.26
CA ARG A 65 -4.72 12.55 3.70
C ARG A 65 -3.21 12.55 3.94
N GLU A 66 -2.78 13.30 4.95
CA GLU A 66 -1.39 13.32 5.47
C GLU A 66 -0.30 13.76 4.47
N THR A 67 -0.68 14.44 3.37
CA THR A 67 0.28 14.95 2.38
C THR A 67 1.18 16.05 2.94
N ASP A 68 0.69 16.88 3.86
CA ASP A 68 1.49 17.94 4.48
C ASP A 68 2.70 17.39 5.24
N LEU A 69 2.57 16.21 5.87
CA LEU A 69 3.68 15.58 6.61
C LEU A 69 4.86 15.24 5.69
N LEU A 70 4.62 15.01 4.40
CA LEU A 70 5.64 14.64 3.41
C LEU A 70 6.42 15.83 2.85
N ARG A 71 6.17 17.05 3.34
CA ARG A 71 7.02 18.19 3.00
C ARG A 71 8.41 17.99 3.60
N PRO A 72 9.51 18.14 2.83
CA PRO A 72 10.87 17.88 3.31
C PRO A 72 11.29 18.67 4.55
N VAL A 73 10.62 19.79 4.84
CA VAL A 73 10.88 20.65 6.01
C VAL A 73 10.29 20.10 7.32
N ASN A 74 9.45 19.07 7.27
CA ASN A 74 8.76 18.53 8.42
C ASN A 74 9.55 17.40 9.09
N THR A 75 9.24 17.11 10.36
CA THR A 75 9.98 16.13 11.16
C THR A 75 9.80 14.68 10.68
N VAL A 76 8.63 14.35 10.14
CA VAL A 76 8.32 13.00 9.67
C VAL A 76 8.87 12.84 8.25
N GLN A 77 9.94 12.04 8.10
CA GLN A 77 10.59 11.81 6.81
C GLN A 77 10.28 10.44 6.23
N GLN A 78 9.64 9.56 7.00
CA GLN A 78 9.37 8.17 6.64
C GLN A 78 7.90 7.80 6.88
N VAL A 79 7.37 6.93 6.02
CA VAL A 79 5.99 6.44 6.06
C VAL A 79 5.97 4.93 6.27
N ASN A 80 4.89 4.42 6.86
CA ASN A 80 4.70 3.00 7.11
C ASN A 80 3.91 2.30 5.99
N ALA A 81 2.97 3.04 5.40
CA ALA A 81 2.20 2.57 4.26
C ALA A 81 1.71 3.73 3.39
N ILE A 82 1.30 3.44 2.17
CA ILE A 82 0.55 4.33 1.28
C ILE A 82 -0.79 3.68 0.97
N LEU A 83 -1.88 4.45 1.05
CA LEU A 83 -3.23 4.01 0.69
C LEU A 83 -3.71 4.68 -0.60
N LEU A 84 -4.15 3.87 -1.56
CA LEU A 84 -4.93 4.30 -2.71
C LEU A 84 -6.35 3.75 -2.57
N THR A 85 -7.37 4.56 -2.79
CA THR A 85 -8.75 4.13 -2.50
C THR A 85 -9.78 4.73 -3.46
N GLY A 86 -10.81 3.96 -3.78
CA GLY A 86 -12.01 4.43 -4.46
C GLY A 86 -12.94 5.20 -3.50
N GLY A 87 -14.16 5.47 -3.94
CA GLY A 87 -15.18 6.11 -3.11
C GLY A 87 -15.03 7.62 -2.92
N SER A 88 -14.14 8.28 -3.69
CA SER A 88 -13.82 9.71 -3.53
C SER A 88 -13.39 10.02 -2.08
N ALA A 89 -13.58 11.26 -1.62
CA ALA A 89 -13.17 11.71 -0.29
C ALA A 89 -13.70 10.82 0.86
N PHE A 90 -14.83 10.14 0.68
CA PHE A 90 -15.35 9.22 1.68
C PHE A 90 -14.47 7.98 1.89
N GLY A 91 -13.76 7.55 0.85
CA GLY A 91 -12.85 6.41 0.90
C GLY A 91 -11.63 6.65 1.79
N LEU A 92 -11.33 7.90 2.15
CA LEU A 92 -10.26 8.23 3.12
C LEU A 92 -10.49 7.58 4.49
N ASP A 93 -11.71 7.18 4.83
CA ASP A 93 -11.99 6.38 6.03
C ASP A 93 -11.26 5.03 6.04
N ALA A 94 -10.89 4.49 4.87
CA ALA A 94 -10.06 3.28 4.81
C ALA A 94 -8.69 3.47 5.49
N ALA A 95 -8.15 4.69 5.55
CA ALA A 95 -6.89 4.97 6.24
C ALA A 95 -6.98 4.64 7.74
N THR A 96 -8.15 4.78 8.36
CA THR A 96 -8.40 4.40 9.76
C THR A 96 -8.09 2.91 9.99
N GLY A 97 -8.47 2.06 9.04
CA GLY A 97 -8.19 0.62 9.08
C GLY A 97 -6.72 0.29 8.94
N VAL A 98 -6.05 0.99 8.02
CA VAL A 98 -4.62 0.83 7.78
C VAL A 98 -3.82 1.24 9.03
N MET A 99 -4.15 2.39 9.63
CA MET A 99 -3.54 2.82 10.88
C MET A 99 -3.71 1.78 11.98
N ARG A 100 -4.93 1.25 12.19
CA ARG A 100 -5.18 0.23 13.21
C ARG A 100 -4.33 -1.02 12.99
N TYR A 101 -4.28 -1.54 11.76
CA TYR A 101 -3.43 -2.70 11.44
C TYR A 101 -1.97 -2.42 11.77
N LEU A 102 -1.43 -1.28 11.34
CA LEU A 102 -0.02 -0.95 11.54
C LEU A 102 0.32 -0.75 13.03
N GLU A 103 -0.56 -0.09 13.80
CA GLU A 103 -0.39 0.08 15.25
C GLU A 103 -0.33 -1.27 15.98
N GLU A 104 -1.26 -2.19 15.68
CA GLU A 104 -1.31 -3.54 16.26
C GLU A 104 -0.04 -4.35 15.96
N HIS A 105 0.65 -4.04 14.86
CA HIS A 105 1.90 -4.67 14.44
C HIS A 105 3.15 -3.87 14.86
N GLY A 106 3.00 -2.83 15.69
CA GLY A 106 4.11 -1.99 16.18
C GLY A 106 4.78 -1.15 15.08
N MET A 107 4.10 -0.91 13.96
CA MET A 107 4.61 -0.17 12.82
C MET A 107 4.17 1.29 12.87
N GLY A 108 5.06 2.18 13.30
CA GLY A 108 4.77 3.61 13.31
C GLY A 108 5.93 4.45 13.82
N PHE A 109 5.74 5.77 13.83
CA PHE A 109 6.64 6.70 14.49
C PHE A 109 6.54 6.53 16.02
N PRO A 110 7.64 6.24 16.74
CA PRO A 110 7.60 6.03 18.19
C PRO A 110 7.17 7.30 18.96
N VAL A 111 6.18 7.17 19.84
CA VAL A 111 5.67 8.24 20.71
C VAL A 111 5.55 7.75 22.16
N GLY A 112 6.65 7.79 22.89
CA GLY A 112 6.70 7.26 24.25
C GLY A 112 6.41 5.74 24.24
N PRO A 113 5.35 5.26 24.90
CA PRO A 113 5.00 3.83 24.93
C PRO A 113 4.21 3.33 23.72
N SER A 114 3.80 4.20 22.79
CA SER A 114 3.01 3.84 21.61
C SER A 114 3.72 4.18 20.30
N VAL A 115 3.11 3.82 19.17
CA VAL A 115 3.52 4.22 17.82
C VAL A 115 2.40 4.98 17.13
N VAL A 116 2.74 5.95 16.28
CA VAL A 116 1.80 6.61 15.36
C VAL A 116 2.12 6.19 13.93
N PRO A 117 1.30 5.33 13.31
CA PRO A 117 1.46 4.99 11.90
C PRO A 117 1.31 6.22 11.02
N ILE A 118 2.23 6.40 10.07
CA ILE A 118 2.17 7.48 9.08
C ILE A 118 1.66 6.87 7.77
N VAL A 119 0.44 7.25 7.37
CA VAL A 119 -0.28 6.65 6.24
C VAL A 119 -0.85 7.72 5.31
N PRO A 120 -0.02 8.27 4.40
CA PRO A 120 -0.52 9.11 3.33
C PRO A 120 -1.52 8.36 2.47
N ALA A 121 -2.59 9.05 2.08
CA ALA A 121 -3.61 8.46 1.22
C ALA A 121 -4.03 9.40 0.11
N ALA A 122 -4.44 8.81 -1.01
CA ALA A 122 -5.06 9.50 -2.13
C ALA A 122 -6.27 8.71 -2.64
N VAL A 123 -7.27 9.44 -3.14
CA VAL A 123 -8.53 8.86 -3.61
C VAL A 123 -8.73 9.05 -5.10
N LEU A 124 -9.50 8.16 -5.71
CA LEU A 124 -10.13 8.37 -7.02
C LEU A 124 -11.64 8.43 -6.91
N PHE A 125 -12.27 9.03 -7.93
CA PHE A 125 -13.72 9.07 -8.05
C PHE A 125 -14.20 7.88 -8.87
N ASP A 126 -14.89 6.94 -8.23
CA ASP A 126 -15.58 5.81 -8.87
C ASP A 126 -17.08 5.80 -8.51
N LEU A 127 -17.60 6.82 -7.82
CA LEU A 127 -18.98 6.89 -7.32
C LEU A 127 -20.04 6.87 -8.45
N GLY A 128 -19.63 7.08 -9.71
CA GLY A 128 -20.51 7.02 -10.88
C GLY A 128 -20.87 5.60 -11.36
N ILE A 129 -20.27 4.55 -10.78
CA ILE A 129 -20.46 3.15 -11.21
C ILE A 129 -21.17 2.36 -10.12
N GLY A 130 -22.39 1.88 -10.36
CA GLY A 130 -23.17 1.13 -9.36
C GLY A 130 -23.67 1.99 -8.20
N ASP A 131 -23.86 1.41 -7.01
CA ASP A 131 -24.41 2.12 -5.83
C ASP A 131 -23.34 2.98 -5.11
N PRO A 132 -23.44 4.33 -5.13
CA PRO A 132 -22.45 5.21 -4.52
C PRO A 132 -22.40 5.14 -2.98
N LYS A 133 -23.35 4.45 -2.32
CA LYS A 133 -23.30 4.21 -0.87
C LYS A 133 -22.37 3.07 -0.48
N ILE A 134 -21.98 2.21 -1.44
CA ILE A 134 -21.00 1.15 -1.24
C ILE A 134 -19.61 1.71 -1.53
N ARG A 135 -18.83 1.93 -0.47
CA ARG A 135 -17.57 2.65 -0.52
C ARG A 135 -16.56 2.06 0.48
N PRO A 136 -15.24 2.14 0.20
CA PRO A 136 -14.21 1.74 1.15
C PRO A 136 -14.36 2.44 2.50
N ASN A 137 -14.08 1.72 3.57
CA ASN A 137 -14.13 2.21 4.95
C ASN A 137 -13.00 1.58 5.77
N ALA A 138 -12.97 1.84 7.08
CA ALA A 138 -11.95 1.28 7.98
C ALA A 138 -11.80 -0.26 7.88
N LYS A 139 -12.89 -1.03 7.68
CA LYS A 139 -12.78 -2.49 7.51
C LYS A 139 -12.11 -2.87 6.19
N SER A 140 -12.39 -2.12 5.12
CA SER A 140 -11.75 -2.31 3.81
C SER A 140 -10.25 -2.10 3.88
N GLY A 141 -9.80 -0.99 4.49
CA GLY A 141 -8.37 -0.70 4.63
C GLY A 141 -7.63 -1.73 5.47
N TYR A 142 -8.23 -2.18 6.57
CA TYR A 142 -7.65 -3.24 7.41
C TYR A 142 -7.52 -4.56 6.64
N ALA A 143 -8.58 -4.98 5.94
CA ALA A 143 -8.55 -6.20 5.13
C ALA A 143 -7.52 -6.13 3.98
N ALA A 144 -7.34 -4.95 3.37
CA ALA A 144 -6.29 -4.75 2.37
C ALA A 144 -4.89 -4.94 2.99
N CYS A 145 -4.65 -4.53 4.24
CA CYS A 145 -3.40 -4.80 4.93
C CYS A 145 -3.19 -6.29 5.23
N GLU A 146 -4.23 -7.00 5.66
CA GLU A 146 -4.16 -8.45 5.91
C GLU A 146 -3.82 -9.23 4.63
N ALA A 147 -4.31 -8.76 3.48
CA ALA A 147 -3.99 -9.34 2.18
C ALA A 147 -2.61 -8.95 1.63
N ALA A 148 -1.86 -8.07 2.31
CA ALA A 148 -0.62 -7.52 1.77
C ALA A 148 0.53 -8.54 1.80
N SER A 149 1.11 -8.81 0.64
CA SER A 149 2.21 -9.77 0.46
C SER A 149 3.30 -9.21 -0.46
N SER A 150 4.47 -9.84 -0.45
CA SER A 150 5.59 -9.54 -1.36
C SER A 150 5.54 -10.34 -2.67
N SER A 151 4.46 -11.09 -2.91
CA SER A 151 4.25 -11.86 -4.14
C SER A 151 3.96 -10.93 -5.33
N THR A 152 3.85 -11.51 -6.53
CA THR A 152 3.36 -10.81 -7.72
C THR A 152 2.02 -10.11 -7.42
N VAL A 153 1.93 -8.83 -7.78
CA VAL A 153 0.75 -7.99 -7.48
C VAL A 153 -0.34 -8.24 -8.52
N PRO A 154 -1.58 -8.60 -8.12
CA PRO A 154 -2.71 -8.67 -9.04
C PRO A 154 -3.02 -7.32 -9.71
N GLU A 155 -3.12 -7.31 -11.04
CA GLU A 155 -3.38 -6.11 -11.84
C GLU A 155 -4.78 -6.11 -12.48
N GLY A 156 -5.27 -4.92 -12.87
CA GLY A 156 -6.59 -4.72 -13.46
C GLY A 156 -7.62 -4.23 -12.44
N ASN A 157 -8.81 -4.82 -12.42
CA ASN A 157 -9.93 -4.36 -11.60
C ASN A 157 -9.84 -4.86 -10.15
N PHE A 158 -8.69 -4.62 -9.50
CA PHE A 158 -8.43 -4.97 -8.10
C PHE A 158 -8.20 -3.73 -7.24
N GLY A 159 -8.59 -3.83 -5.96
CA GLY A 159 -8.38 -2.78 -4.98
C GLY A 159 -8.95 -1.44 -5.45
N ALA A 160 -8.14 -0.39 -5.38
CA ALA A 160 -8.52 0.93 -5.88
C ALA A 160 -8.86 0.96 -7.38
N GLY A 161 -8.26 0.06 -8.18
CA GLY A 161 -8.49 -0.04 -9.62
C GLY A 161 -9.85 -0.62 -9.99
N ALA A 162 -10.56 -1.24 -9.06
CA ALA A 162 -11.82 -1.95 -9.35
C ALA A 162 -12.89 -1.06 -10.00
N GLY A 163 -13.00 0.19 -9.56
CA GLY A 163 -13.94 1.18 -10.11
C GLY A 163 -13.28 2.24 -11.00
N ALA A 164 -11.99 2.09 -11.31
CA ALA A 164 -11.26 3.08 -12.08
C ALA A 164 -11.72 3.08 -13.55
N THR A 165 -11.81 4.28 -14.14
CA THR A 165 -12.10 4.47 -15.57
C THR A 165 -11.12 5.47 -16.15
N VAL A 166 -10.84 5.32 -17.45
CA VAL A 166 -9.96 6.21 -18.22
C VAL A 166 -10.65 6.49 -19.54
N GLY A 167 -10.86 7.76 -19.89
CA GLY A 167 -11.61 8.17 -21.09
C GLY A 167 -11.44 9.65 -21.38
#